data_AF-A0A931LSA3-F1
#
_entry.id   AF-A0A931LSA3-F1
#
_cell.length_a   1.000
_cell.length_b   1.000
_cell.length_c   1.000
_cell.angle_alpha   90.00
_cell.angle_beta   90.00
_cell.angle_gamma   90.00
#
_symmetry.space_group_name_H-M   'P 1'
#
loop_
_entity.id
_entity.type
_entity.pdbx_description
1 polymer ?
#
loop_
_entity_poly.entity_id
_entity_poly.type
_entity_poly.pdbx_seq_one_letter_code
_entity_poly.pdbx_strand_id
1 'polypeptide(L)' 'MPYCIIAIYCVCDDFWKALGEPEDWQAQMTHAEVMTTALVAACFFGG' A
#
# COMPACT_ATOMS: atom_id res chain seq x y z
N MET A 1 16.97 -2.55 -4.71
CA MET A 1 15.57 -2.54 -5.19
C MET A 1 14.50 -2.85 -4.13
N PRO A 2 14.58 -3.90 -3.28
CA PRO A 2 13.45 -4.29 -2.42
C PRO A 2 13.07 -3.24 -1.38
N TYR A 3 14.03 -2.43 -0.93
CA TYR A 3 13.80 -1.35 0.03
C TYR A 3 12.83 -0.27 -0.45
N CYS A 4 12.71 -0.04 -1.76
CA CYS A 4 11.78 0.96 -2.28
C CYS A 4 10.32 0.50 -2.15
N ILE A 5 10.06 -0.79 -2.45
CA ILE A 5 8.73 -1.38 -2.28
C ILE A 5 8.33 -1.41 -0.80
N ILE A 6 9.27 -1.78 0.09
CA ILE A 6 9.04 -1.78 1.54
C ILE A 6 8.75 -0.36 2.05
N ALA A 7 9.51 0.64 1.58
CA ALA A 7 9.27 2.03 1.95
C ALA A 7 7.89 2.54 1.49
N ILE A 8 7.49 2.20 0.25
CA ILE A 8 6.16 2.53 -0.27
C ILE A 8 5.08 1.88 0.61
N TYR A 9 5.26 0.61 0.97
CA TYR A 9 4.33 -0.10 1.85
C TYR A 9 4.20 0.57 3.22
N CYS A 10 5.31 0.86 3.90
CA CYS A 10 5.28 1.51 5.21
C CYS A 10 4.58 2.87 5.15
N VAL A 11 4.84 3.68 4.11
CA VAL A 11 4.16 4.96 3.95
C VAL A 11 2.66 4.78 3.73
N CYS A 12 2.24 3.80 2.93
CA CYS A 12 0.83 3.50 2.70
C CYS A 12 0.12 3.01 3.98
N ASP A 13 0.79 2.15 4.74
CA ASP A 13 0.29 1.58 5.99
C ASP A 13 0.15 2.65 7.09
N ASP A 14 1.17 3.48 7.28
CA ASP A 14 1.12 4.59 8.25
C ASP A 14 0.08 5.63 7.86
N PHE A 15 -0.05 5.94 6.56
CA PHE A 15 -1.07 6.84 6.04
C PHE A 15 -2.49 6.32 6.32
N TRP A 16 -2.73 5.03 6.06
CA TRP A 16 -4.04 4.44 6.31
C TRP A 16 -4.37 4.35 7.80
N LYS A 17 -3.39 3.98 8.63
CA LYS A 17 -3.55 3.97 10.10
C LYS A 17 -3.84 5.37 10.65
N ALA A 18 -3.24 6.41 10.09
CA ALA A 18 -3.48 7.79 10.50
C ALA A 18 -4.91 8.28 10.16
N LEU A 19 -5.56 7.69 9.14
CA LEU A 19 -6.96 7.96 8.82
C LEU A 19 -7.92 7.33 9.84
N GLY A 20 -7.50 6.29 10.55
CA GLY A 20 -8.28 5.68 11.64
C GLY A 20 -9.47 4.83 11.18
N GLU A 21 -9.62 4.62 9.87
CA GLU A 21 -10.66 3.75 9.32
C GLU A 21 -10.27 2.27 9.47
N PRO A 22 -11.19 1.42 9.98
CA PRO A 22 -10.94 -0.01 10.08
C PRO A 22 -10.88 -0.64 8.69
N GLU A 23 -10.11 -1.73 8.57
CA GLU A 23 -10.12 -2.51 7.34
C GLU A 23 -11.44 -3.28 7.17
N ASP A 24 -11.81 -3.50 5.92
CA ASP A 24 -12.94 -4.35 5.58
C ASP A 24 -12.59 -5.82 5.88
N TRP A 25 -13.38 -6.45 6.73
CA TRP A 25 -13.21 -7.85 7.13
C TRP A 25 -13.39 -8.85 5.97
N GLN A 26 -14.05 -8.44 4.88
CA GLN A 26 -14.20 -9.26 3.67
C GLN A 26 -13.01 -9.12 2.72
N ALA A 27 -12.17 -8.09 2.90
CA ALA A 27 -11.02 -7.86 2.05
C ALA A 27 -9.93 -8.93 2.28
N GLN A 28 -9.35 -9.40 1.18
CA GLN A 28 -8.22 -10.35 1.22
C GLN A 28 -6.86 -9.66 1.19
N MET A 29 -6.86 -8.35 0.95
CA MET A 29 -5.68 -7.50 0.92
C MET A 29 -5.99 -6.23 1.70
N THR A 30 -5.01 -5.77 2.45
CA THR A 30 -5.05 -4.51 3.19
C THR A 30 -5.09 -3.31 2.24
N HIS A 31 -5.58 -2.17 2.73
CA HIS A 31 -5.50 -0.93 1.96
C HIS A 31 -4.06 -0.56 1.61
N ALA A 32 -3.13 -0.83 2.54
CA ALA A 32 -1.70 -0.63 2.33
C ALA A 32 -1.16 -1.49 1.18
N GLU A 33 -1.53 -2.77 1.09
CA GLU A 33 -1.12 -3.66 0.00
C GLU A 33 -1.68 -3.21 -1.36
N VAL A 34 -2.95 -2.80 -1.39
CA VAL A 34 -3.60 -2.31 -2.62
C VAL A 34 -2.91 -1.03 -3.12
N MET A 35 -2.69 -0.05 -2.24
CA MET A 35 -2.00 1.20 -2.57
C MET A 35 -0.55 0.94 -3.02
N THR A 36 0.17 0.07 -2.31
CA THR A 36 1.55 -0.30 -2.66
C THR A 36 1.61 -0.92 -4.04
N THR A 37 0.69 -1.83 -4.36
CA THR A 37 0.64 -2.48 -5.67
C THR A 37 0.44 -1.46 -6.77
N ALA A 38 -0.51 -0.54 -6.62
CA ALA A 38 -0.78 0.51 -7.60
C ALA A 38 0.42 1.45 -7.79
N LEU A 39 1.06 1.88 -6.69
CA LEU A 39 2.22 2.76 -6.75
C LEU A 39 3.45 2.07 -7.36
N VAL A 40 3.68 0.79 -7.04
CA VAL A 40 4.77 0.02 -7.63
C VAL A 40 4.52 -0.20 -9.13
N ALA A 41 3.29 -0.50 -9.53
CA ALA A 41 2.91 -0.64 -10.94
C ALA A 41 3.17 0.67 -11.72
N ALA A 42 2.73 1.81 -11.18
CA ALA A 42 2.98 3.13 -11.76
C ALA A 42 4.48 3.48 -11.84
N CYS A 43 5.24 3.23 -10.77
CA CYS A 43 6.66 3.61 -10.69
C CYS A 43 7.58 2.72 -11.56
N PHE A 44 7.26 1.44 -11.70
CA PHE A 44 8.20 0.46 -12.28
C PHE A 44 7.69 -0.24 -13.54
N PHE A 45 6.38 -0.18 -13.84
CA PHE A 45 5.75 -0.95 -14.91
C PHE A 45 4.85 -0.12 -15.85
N GLY A 46 4.74 1.19 -15.65
CA GLY A 46 3.99 2.09 -16.52
C GLY A 46 2.51 2.23 -16.18
N GLY A 47 2.06 1.66 -15.05
CA GLY A 47 0.67 1.66 -14.59
C GLY A 47 0.04 0.29 -14.62
#